data_AF-A0AAF0EKD9-F1
#
_entry.id   AF-A0AAF0EKD9-F1
#
_cell.length_a   1.000
_cell.length_b   1.000
_cell.length_c   1.000
_cell.angle_alpha   90.00
_cell.angle_beta   90.00
_cell.angle_gamma   90.00
#
_symmetry.space_group_name_H-M   'P 1'
#
loop_
_entity.id
_entity.type
_entity.pdbx_description
1 polymer ?
#
loop_
_entity_poly.entity_id
_entity_poly.type
_entity_poly.pdbx_seq_one_letter_code
_entity_poly.pdbx_strand_id
1 'polypeptide(L)'
;MIASRCRARAAADLSSVAGAARALREAGRTPSACWNEARWVLEHVRREHRLGAHAPLPSHASQQVAAMLTRLARDEPIAYVLGTQPFGSLDVQVRAPVLIPRPETESWALRLAEQLSVSLRRFPRPLRIVDLCAGTGCVGLLLAQHLHSHRDVRVTLVDNDPQALALCVANRTRANCDPLRVAVQGLDLWDATAATQLGTYDLLVCNPPYIAAEEHATLDVSVRAYESRAALVGTTPNTDGLDYYRRLAELLPQGRAQGPRDPALPYAVLEATCSPPRRGPMRLAMNVW
;
A
#
# COMPACT_ATOMS: atom_id res chain seq x y z
N MET A 1 21.60 9.39 -26.06
CA MET A 1 22.42 8.19 -26.34
C MET A 1 21.83 6.86 -25.86
N ILE A 2 20.75 6.83 -25.06
CA ILE A 2 20.02 5.60 -24.72
C ILE A 2 19.06 5.18 -25.85
N ALA A 3 18.47 6.15 -26.57
CA ALA A 3 17.56 5.90 -27.69
C ALA A 3 18.22 5.27 -28.95
N SER A 4 19.56 5.29 -29.05
CA SER A 4 20.31 4.76 -30.20
C SER A 4 20.86 3.35 -29.97
N ARG A 5 20.92 2.86 -28.72
CA ARG A 5 21.37 1.49 -28.43
C ARG A 5 20.28 0.43 -28.57
N CYS A 6 19.02 0.83 -28.72
CA CYS A 6 17.89 -0.09 -28.99
C CYS A 6 17.72 -0.48 -30.47
N ARG A 7 18.50 0.06 -31.41
CA ARG A 7 18.23 -0.10 -32.86
C ARG A 7 19.01 -1.20 -33.59
N ALA A 8 19.82 -2.01 -32.90
CA ALA A 8 20.58 -3.07 -33.57
C ALA A 8 20.79 -4.29 -32.67
N ARG A 9 19.74 -5.08 -32.47
CA ARG A 9 19.72 -6.50 -32.08
C ARG A 9 18.30 -6.99 -32.30
N ALA A 10 18.14 -8.18 -32.88
CA ALA A 10 16.88 -8.74 -33.39
C ALA A 10 15.67 -8.25 -32.59
N ALA A 11 14.75 -7.53 -33.23
CA ALA A 11 13.56 -6.98 -32.58
C ALA A 11 12.91 -8.10 -31.76
N ALA A 12 13.12 -8.07 -30.44
CA ALA A 12 12.61 -9.12 -29.58
C ALA A 12 11.11 -9.18 -29.83
N ASP A 13 10.59 -10.38 -30.06
CA ASP A 13 9.15 -10.56 -30.17
C ASP A 13 8.52 -10.19 -28.81
N LEU A 14 8.07 -8.94 -28.69
CA LEU A 14 7.48 -8.43 -27.46
C LEU A 14 6.07 -8.98 -27.22
N SER A 15 5.53 -9.79 -28.15
CA SER A 15 4.22 -10.42 -28.00
C SER A 15 4.25 -11.72 -27.18
N SER A 16 5.45 -12.27 -26.94
CA SER A 16 5.67 -13.45 -26.11
C SER A 16 6.42 -13.13 -24.82
N VAL A 17 6.13 -13.91 -23.76
CA VAL A 17 6.80 -13.76 -22.45
C VAL A 17 8.32 -13.90 -22.61
N ALA A 18 8.78 -14.87 -23.40
CA ALA A 18 10.19 -15.12 -23.61
C ALA A 18 10.91 -13.94 -24.31
N GLY A 19 10.28 -13.31 -25.30
CA GLY A 19 10.86 -12.16 -25.99
C GLY A 19 10.84 -10.90 -25.12
N ALA A 20 9.75 -10.62 -24.42
CA ALA A 20 9.66 -9.52 -23.47
C ALA A 20 10.65 -9.66 -22.29
N ALA A 21 10.78 -10.86 -21.71
CA ALA A 21 11.75 -11.13 -20.64
C ALA A 21 13.20 -10.99 -21.11
N ARG A 22 13.49 -11.40 -22.35
CA ARG A 22 14.80 -11.17 -22.98
C ARG A 22 15.11 -9.69 -23.11
N ALA A 23 14.13 -8.89 -23.56
CA ALA A 23 14.29 -7.45 -23.71
C ALA A 23 14.61 -6.77 -22.36
N LEU A 24 13.93 -7.16 -21.27
CA LEU A 24 14.23 -6.66 -19.92
C LEU A 24 15.65 -7.02 -19.47
N ARG A 25 16.06 -8.27 -19.68
CA ARG A 25 17.42 -8.73 -19.34
C ARG A 25 18.50 -7.99 -20.12
N GLU A 26 18.28 -7.76 -21.42
CA GLU A 26 19.20 -6.99 -22.26
C GLU A 26 19.26 -5.50 -21.86
N ALA A 27 18.19 -4.99 -21.25
CA ALA A 27 18.14 -3.65 -20.68
C ALA A 27 18.76 -3.54 -19.28
N GLY A 28 19.28 -4.63 -18.71
CA GLY A 28 19.96 -4.64 -17.42
C GLY A 28 19.06 -4.87 -16.19
N ARG A 29 17.77 -5.19 -16.40
CA ARG A 29 16.86 -5.56 -15.31
C ARG A 29 17.31 -6.90 -14.69
N THR A 30 17.11 -7.05 -13.38
CA THR A 30 17.48 -8.26 -12.64
C THR A 30 16.87 -9.53 -13.26
N PRO A 31 17.67 -10.54 -13.65
CA PRO A 31 17.18 -11.69 -14.40
C PRO A 31 16.07 -12.49 -13.72
N SER A 32 16.09 -12.61 -12.38
CA SER A 32 15.09 -13.37 -11.62
C SER A 32 13.67 -12.79 -11.71
N ALA A 33 13.52 -11.49 -11.95
CA ALA A 33 12.22 -10.82 -12.04
C ALA A 33 11.67 -10.76 -13.48
N CYS A 34 12.56 -10.76 -14.49
CA CYS A 34 12.22 -10.48 -15.89
C CYS A 34 11.07 -11.34 -16.45
N TRP A 35 11.03 -12.64 -16.12
CA TRP A 35 10.01 -13.54 -16.65
C TRP A 35 8.61 -13.21 -16.12
N ASN A 36 8.49 -13.03 -14.80
CA ASN A 36 7.21 -12.73 -14.16
C ASN A 36 6.72 -11.34 -14.55
N GLU A 37 7.61 -10.34 -14.60
CA GLU A 37 7.27 -8.98 -15.02
C GLU A 37 6.79 -8.94 -16.48
N ALA A 38 7.50 -9.62 -17.39
CA ALA A 38 7.07 -9.75 -18.78
C ALA A 38 5.70 -10.42 -18.90
N ARG A 39 5.48 -11.50 -18.14
CA ARG A 39 4.18 -12.19 -18.09
C ARG A 39 3.07 -11.24 -17.63
N TRP A 40 3.27 -10.55 -16.51
CA TRP A 40 2.26 -9.65 -15.93
C TRP A 40 1.95 -8.46 -16.83
N VAL A 41 2.95 -7.86 -17.49
CA VAL A 41 2.73 -6.80 -18.48
C VAL A 41 1.86 -7.31 -19.64
N LEU A 42 2.17 -8.49 -20.18
CA LEU A 42 1.40 -9.06 -21.29
C LEU A 42 -0.02 -9.42 -20.87
N GLU A 43 -0.20 -10.05 -19.71
CA GLU A 43 -1.52 -10.35 -19.14
C GLU A 43 -2.35 -9.08 -18.93
N HIS A 44 -1.73 -8.03 -18.38
CA HIS A 44 -2.36 -6.74 -18.15
C HIS A 44 -2.84 -6.11 -19.47
N VAL A 45 -1.96 -5.97 -20.46
CA VAL A 45 -2.32 -5.36 -21.75
C VAL A 45 -3.39 -6.19 -22.46
N ARG A 46 -3.30 -7.52 -22.44
CA ARG A 46 -4.33 -8.39 -23.03
C ARG A 46 -5.69 -8.19 -22.35
N ARG A 47 -5.73 -8.09 -21.02
CA ARG A 47 -6.96 -7.85 -20.27
C ARG A 47 -7.58 -6.50 -20.60
N GLU A 48 -6.78 -5.43 -20.68
CA GLU A 48 -7.27 -4.09 -21.04
C GLU A 48 -7.89 -4.05 -22.44
N HIS A 49 -7.25 -4.72 -23.40
CA HIS A 49 -7.72 -4.80 -24.79
C HIS A 49 -8.70 -5.96 -25.05
N ARG A 50 -9.13 -6.69 -24.00
CA ARG A 50 -10.04 -7.85 -24.08
C ARG A 50 -9.59 -8.93 -25.08
N LEU A 51 -8.29 -9.20 -25.12
CA LEU A 51 -7.67 -10.18 -26.01
C LEU A 51 -7.58 -11.56 -25.35
N GLY A 52 -7.77 -12.62 -26.14
CA GLY A 52 -7.51 -13.99 -25.69
C GLY A 52 -6.01 -14.24 -25.43
N ALA A 53 -5.69 -15.29 -24.67
CA ALA A 53 -4.31 -15.59 -24.24
C ALA A 53 -3.31 -15.74 -25.41
N HIS A 54 -3.76 -16.30 -26.54
CA HIS A 54 -2.93 -16.55 -27.72
C HIS A 54 -3.27 -15.64 -28.91
N ALA A 55 -4.16 -14.66 -28.73
CA ALA A 55 -4.50 -13.74 -29.81
C ALA A 55 -3.26 -12.89 -30.21
N PRO A 56 -3.02 -12.61 -31.49
CA PRO A 56 -2.00 -11.64 -31.89
C PRO A 56 -2.24 -10.29 -31.23
N LEU A 57 -1.19 -9.60 -30.79
CA LEU A 57 -1.32 -8.25 -30.25
C LEU A 57 -1.46 -7.25 -31.40
N PRO A 58 -2.52 -6.42 -31.44
CA PRO A 58 -2.59 -5.29 -32.34
C PRO A 58 -1.42 -4.31 -32.13
N SER A 59 -1.15 -3.45 -33.11
CA SER A 59 -0.01 -2.52 -33.05
C SER A 59 -0.05 -1.60 -31.81
N HIS A 60 -1.22 -1.11 -31.42
CA HIS A 60 -1.36 -0.25 -30.23
C HIS A 60 -1.05 -1.01 -28.93
N ALA A 61 -1.49 -2.27 -28.81
CA ALA A 61 -1.21 -3.11 -27.65
C ALA A 61 0.29 -3.47 -27.59
N SER A 62 0.90 -3.77 -28.72
CA SER A 62 2.35 -4.01 -28.83
C SER A 62 3.16 -2.78 -28.42
N GLN A 63 2.73 -1.57 -28.82
CA GLN A 63 3.34 -0.31 -28.40
C GLN A 63 3.20 -0.08 -26.90
N GLN A 64 2.04 -0.40 -26.32
CA GLN A 64 1.82 -0.31 -24.88
C GLN A 64 2.74 -1.26 -24.11
N VAL A 65 2.90 -2.52 -24.53
CA VAL A 65 3.86 -3.46 -23.94
C VAL A 65 5.27 -2.86 -23.99
N ALA A 66 5.72 -2.38 -25.14
CA ALA A 66 7.04 -1.77 -25.29
C ALA A 66 7.26 -0.58 -24.34
N ALA A 67 6.24 0.28 -24.17
CA ALA A 67 6.29 1.41 -23.25
C ALA A 67 6.40 0.95 -21.79
N MET A 68 5.64 -0.08 -21.38
CA MET A 68 5.69 -0.66 -20.04
C MET A 68 7.04 -1.33 -19.75
N LEU A 69 7.60 -2.09 -20.70
CA LEU A 69 8.94 -2.67 -20.57
C LEU A 69 10.03 -1.60 -20.49
N THR A 70 9.86 -0.47 -21.18
CA THR A 70 10.80 0.67 -21.08
C THR A 70 10.80 1.31 -19.70
N ARG A 71 9.64 1.37 -19.04
CA ARG A 71 9.51 1.83 -17.64
C ARG A 71 10.18 0.86 -16.67
N LEU A 72 9.94 -0.44 -16.84
CA LEU A 72 10.64 -1.48 -16.07
C LEU A 72 12.16 -1.45 -16.31
N ALA A 73 12.64 -1.18 -17.52
CA ALA A 73 14.09 -1.03 -17.75
C ALA A 73 14.74 0.11 -16.94
N ARG A 74 13.96 1.00 -16.31
CA ARG A 74 14.42 2.10 -15.44
C ARG A 74 14.18 1.85 -13.95
N ASP A 75 14.01 0.58 -13.57
CA ASP A 75 13.75 0.18 -12.18
C ASP A 75 12.42 0.70 -11.60
N GLU A 76 11.48 1.16 -12.44
CA GLU A 76 10.14 1.51 -11.98
C GLU A 76 9.46 0.24 -11.41
N PRO A 77 8.85 0.32 -10.21
CA PRO A 77 8.11 -0.79 -9.62
C PRO A 77 7.00 -1.30 -10.55
N ILE A 78 6.87 -2.63 -10.66
CA ILE A 78 5.85 -3.25 -11.52
C ILE A 78 4.43 -2.79 -11.17
N ALA A 79 4.12 -2.58 -9.89
CA ALA A 79 2.81 -2.10 -9.47
C ALA A 79 2.46 -0.72 -10.06
N TYR A 80 3.43 0.21 -10.13
CA TYR A 80 3.22 1.50 -10.80
C TYR A 80 3.18 1.38 -12.32
N VAL A 81 3.92 0.43 -12.90
CA VAL A 81 3.84 0.14 -14.33
C VAL A 81 2.46 -0.39 -14.73
N LEU A 82 1.90 -1.30 -13.92
CA LEU A 82 0.55 -1.87 -14.09
C LEU A 82 -0.57 -0.92 -13.61
N GLY A 83 -0.26 0.04 -12.73
CA GLY A 83 -1.22 0.96 -12.12
C GLY A 83 -2.07 0.35 -11.00
N THR A 84 -1.89 -0.92 -10.67
CA THR A 84 -2.61 -1.59 -9.56
C THR A 84 -1.73 -2.55 -8.76
N GLN A 85 -2.17 -2.84 -7.53
CA GLN A 85 -1.57 -3.78 -6.59
C GLN A 85 -2.69 -4.60 -5.94
N PRO A 86 -2.64 -5.95 -5.99
CA PRO A 86 -3.56 -6.81 -5.24
C PRO A 86 -3.42 -6.60 -3.72
N PHE A 87 -4.54 -6.60 -3.00
CA PHE A 87 -4.58 -6.52 -1.54
C PHE A 87 -5.85 -7.16 -0.98
N GLY A 88 -5.78 -8.42 -0.56
CA GLY A 88 -6.93 -9.22 -0.15
C GLY A 88 -7.91 -9.41 -1.30
N SER A 89 -9.17 -8.98 -1.11
CA SER A 89 -10.19 -8.96 -2.16
C SER A 89 -10.10 -7.75 -3.10
N LEU A 90 -9.19 -6.82 -2.85
CA LEU A 90 -9.06 -5.56 -3.58
C LEU A 90 -8.04 -5.65 -4.71
N ASP A 91 -8.31 -4.91 -5.79
CA ASP A 91 -7.32 -4.52 -6.81
C ASP A 91 -7.10 -3.01 -6.68
N VAL A 92 -6.14 -2.62 -5.83
CA VAL A 92 -5.91 -1.25 -5.37
C VAL A 92 -5.17 -0.47 -6.44
N GLN A 93 -5.69 0.68 -6.86
CA GLN A 93 -4.94 1.61 -7.72
C GLN A 93 -3.75 2.19 -6.95
N VAL A 94 -2.59 2.17 -7.60
CA VAL A 94 -1.34 2.71 -7.07
C VAL A 94 -0.73 3.67 -8.07
N ARG A 95 -0.12 4.74 -7.55
CA ARG A 95 0.61 5.74 -8.35
C ARG A 95 1.76 6.28 -7.52
N ALA A 96 2.91 6.50 -8.17
CA ALA A 96 4.01 7.20 -7.53
C ALA A 96 3.58 8.63 -7.14
N PRO A 97 3.98 9.14 -5.97
CA PRO A 97 4.92 8.55 -5.03
C PRO A 97 4.27 7.78 -3.86
N VAL A 98 2.96 7.49 -3.88
CA VAL A 98 2.27 6.89 -2.72
C VAL A 98 2.70 5.44 -2.51
N LEU A 99 3.01 5.06 -1.26
CA LEU A 99 3.49 3.74 -0.86
C LEU A 99 2.66 2.61 -1.49
N ILE A 100 3.36 1.68 -2.15
CA ILE A 100 2.73 0.48 -2.70
C ILE A 100 2.35 -0.45 -1.53
N PRO A 101 1.09 -0.94 -1.44
CA PRO A 101 0.69 -1.89 -0.40
C PRO A 101 1.62 -3.09 -0.33
N ARG A 102 2.06 -3.45 0.88
CA ARG A 102 3.02 -4.54 1.11
C ARG A 102 2.32 -5.85 1.49
N PRO A 103 2.87 -7.03 1.12
CA PRO A 103 2.33 -8.33 1.53
C PRO A 103 2.23 -8.52 3.05
N GLU A 104 3.18 -7.95 3.79
CA GLU A 104 3.19 -7.96 5.25
C GLU A 104 1.96 -7.22 5.81
N THR A 105 1.66 -6.05 5.24
CA THR A 105 0.46 -5.26 5.57
C THR A 105 -0.83 -6.00 5.25
N GLU A 106 -0.88 -6.64 4.08
CA GLU A 106 -2.01 -7.46 3.65
C GLU A 106 -2.27 -8.60 4.65
N SER A 107 -1.20 -9.26 5.09
CA SER A 107 -1.27 -10.42 5.97
C SER A 107 -1.96 -10.12 7.30
N TRP A 108 -1.59 -9.02 7.97
CA TRP A 108 -2.24 -8.68 9.25
C TRP A 108 -3.62 -8.04 9.05
N ALA A 109 -3.82 -7.27 7.98
CA ALA A 109 -5.11 -6.65 7.71
C ALA A 109 -6.20 -7.69 7.43
N LEU A 110 -5.87 -8.78 6.72
CA LEU A 110 -6.75 -9.92 6.51
C LEU A 110 -7.10 -10.62 7.83
N ARG A 111 -6.11 -10.91 8.68
CA ARG A 111 -6.34 -11.53 10.00
C ARG A 111 -7.25 -10.66 10.87
N LEU A 112 -7.01 -9.35 10.89
CA LEU A 112 -7.83 -8.40 11.64
C LEU A 112 -9.28 -8.38 11.11
N ALA A 113 -9.45 -8.38 9.79
CA ALA A 113 -10.77 -8.43 9.15
C ALA A 113 -11.57 -9.68 9.57
N GLU A 114 -10.92 -10.84 9.60
CA GLU A 114 -11.51 -12.11 10.04
C GLU A 114 -11.91 -12.07 11.51
N GLN A 115 -11.02 -11.59 12.39
CA GLN A 115 -11.29 -11.45 13.83
C GLN A 115 -12.48 -10.50 14.10
N LEU A 116 -12.52 -9.36 13.40
CA LEU A 116 -13.63 -8.40 13.51
C LEU A 116 -14.94 -9.00 13.02
N SER A 117 -14.93 -9.77 11.93
CA SER A 117 -16.11 -10.44 11.38
C SER A 117 -16.68 -11.45 12.38
N VAL A 118 -15.82 -12.28 13.01
CA VAL A 118 -16.23 -13.24 14.04
C VAL A 118 -16.80 -12.53 15.26
N SER A 119 -16.11 -11.49 15.76
CA SER A 119 -16.56 -10.70 16.92
C SER A 119 -17.91 -10.03 16.66
N LEU A 120 -18.09 -9.34 15.52
CA LEU A 120 -19.32 -8.63 15.19
C LEU A 120 -20.51 -9.57 14.90
N ARG A 121 -20.27 -10.82 14.50
CA ARG A 121 -21.33 -11.85 14.42
C ARG A 121 -21.80 -12.29 15.80
N ARG A 122 -20.89 -12.43 16.76
CA ARG A 122 -21.20 -12.86 18.13
C ARG A 122 -21.78 -11.73 18.98
N PHE A 123 -21.27 -10.50 18.78
CA PHE A 123 -21.63 -9.30 19.52
C PHE A 123 -21.87 -8.13 18.55
N PRO A 124 -23.04 -8.07 17.88
CA PRO A 124 -23.36 -6.97 16.96
C PRO A 124 -23.32 -5.63 17.68
N ARG A 125 -22.52 -4.70 17.17
CA ARG A 125 -22.39 -3.33 17.70
C ARG A 125 -21.91 -2.37 16.61
N PRO A 126 -22.17 -1.07 16.75
CA PRO A 126 -21.48 -0.05 15.97
C PRO A 126 -19.96 -0.15 16.15
N LEU A 127 -19.22 0.11 15.08
CA LEU A 127 -17.76 0.09 15.09
C LEU A 127 -17.23 1.22 14.22
N ARG A 128 -16.45 2.11 14.83
CA ARG A 128 -15.73 3.19 14.15
C ARG A 128 -14.26 2.83 14.07
N ILE A 129 -13.78 2.63 12.84
CA ILE A 129 -12.40 2.32 12.52
C ILE A 129 -11.74 3.57 11.96
N VAL A 130 -10.57 3.91 12.46
CA VAL A 130 -9.71 4.95 11.90
C VAL A 130 -8.47 4.28 11.33
N ASP A 131 -8.19 4.53 10.06
CA ASP A 131 -6.98 4.10 9.36
C ASP A 131 -6.05 5.31 9.20
N LEU A 132 -5.03 5.40 10.04
CA LEU A 132 -4.05 6.50 10.01
C LEU A 132 -2.89 6.17 9.08
N CYS A 133 -2.39 7.20 8.39
CA CYS A 133 -1.38 7.05 7.32
C CYS A 133 -1.92 6.13 6.22
N ALA A 134 -3.17 6.37 5.81
CA ALA A 134 -3.93 5.47 4.97
C ALA A 134 -3.27 5.20 3.59
N GLY A 135 -2.49 6.14 3.07
CA GLY A 135 -1.81 6.00 1.78
C GLY A 135 -2.80 5.72 0.64
N THR A 136 -2.80 4.49 0.15
CA THR A 136 -3.76 4.06 -0.89
C THR A 136 -5.17 3.76 -0.36
N GLY A 137 -5.33 3.70 0.97
CA GLY A 137 -6.53 3.29 1.69
C GLY A 137 -6.68 1.77 1.79
N CYS A 138 -5.66 0.97 1.45
CA CYS A 138 -5.80 -0.48 1.27
C CYS A 138 -6.29 -1.20 2.53
N VAL A 139 -5.81 -0.83 3.72
CA VAL A 139 -6.21 -1.46 4.99
C VAL A 139 -7.67 -1.12 5.30
N GLY A 140 -8.02 0.15 5.43
CA GLY A 140 -9.37 0.57 5.79
C GLY A 140 -10.41 0.12 4.76
N LEU A 141 -10.09 0.12 3.47
CA LEU A 141 -10.97 -0.39 2.42
C LEU A 141 -11.15 -1.92 2.51
N LEU A 142 -10.10 -2.66 2.82
CA LEU A 142 -10.20 -4.12 3.01
C LEU A 142 -11.11 -4.43 4.18
N LEU A 143 -10.94 -3.74 5.31
CA LEU A 143 -11.81 -3.88 6.48
C LEU A 143 -13.26 -3.52 6.13
N ALA A 144 -13.49 -2.42 5.42
CA ALA A 144 -14.83 -2.00 5.00
C ALA A 144 -15.52 -3.02 4.08
N GLN A 145 -14.79 -3.58 3.11
CA GLN A 145 -15.30 -4.64 2.25
C GLN A 145 -15.60 -5.90 3.06
N HIS A 146 -14.66 -6.38 3.87
CA HIS A 146 -14.84 -7.63 4.61
C HIS A 146 -16.00 -7.55 5.62
N LEU A 147 -16.26 -6.35 6.16
CA LEU A 147 -17.33 -6.07 7.11
C LEU A 147 -18.59 -5.48 6.44
N HIS A 148 -18.76 -5.66 5.12
CA HIS A 148 -19.85 -5.02 4.39
C HIS A 148 -21.25 -5.40 4.93
N SER A 149 -21.43 -6.60 5.49
CA SER A 149 -22.69 -7.08 6.07
C SER A 149 -23.08 -6.35 7.36
N HIS A 150 -22.14 -5.71 8.04
CA HIS A 150 -22.36 -4.99 9.29
C HIS A 150 -22.55 -3.50 9.01
N ARG A 151 -23.80 -3.05 8.85
CA ARG A 151 -24.15 -1.70 8.37
C ARG A 151 -23.68 -0.56 9.30
N ASP A 152 -23.46 -0.85 10.57
CA ASP A 152 -23.00 0.12 11.57
C ASP A 152 -21.46 0.24 11.67
N VAL A 153 -20.73 -0.40 10.76
CA VAL A 153 -19.28 -0.22 10.62
C VAL A 153 -19.01 1.01 9.76
N ARG A 154 -18.26 1.95 10.33
CA ARG A 154 -17.75 3.16 9.68
C ARG A 154 -16.23 3.15 9.70
N VAL A 155 -15.62 3.53 8.59
CA VAL A 155 -14.17 3.63 8.42
C VAL A 155 -13.82 5.06 8.01
N THR A 156 -12.83 5.65 8.65
CA THR A 156 -12.25 6.93 8.22
C THR A 156 -10.80 6.68 7.78
N LEU A 157 -10.53 6.94 6.51
CA LEU A 157 -9.18 6.91 5.94
C LEU A 157 -8.55 8.28 6.16
N VAL A 158 -7.41 8.31 6.87
CA VAL A 158 -6.75 9.55 7.30
C VAL A 158 -5.32 9.59 6.77
N ASP A 159 -4.99 10.68 6.09
CA ASP A 159 -3.64 10.93 5.59
C ASP A 159 -3.36 12.45 5.53
N ASN A 160 -2.09 12.87 5.51
CA ASN A 160 -1.72 14.26 5.34
C ASN A 160 -1.28 14.59 3.91
N ASP A 161 -1.00 13.59 3.06
CA ASP A 161 -0.62 13.77 1.67
C ASP A 161 -1.87 13.88 0.76
N PRO A 162 -2.08 15.01 0.07
CA PRO A 162 -3.19 15.16 -0.88
C PRO A 162 -3.21 14.10 -1.99
N GLN A 163 -2.06 13.56 -2.39
CA GLN A 163 -1.98 12.49 -3.40
C GLN A 163 -2.48 11.15 -2.85
N ALA A 164 -2.15 10.84 -1.59
CA ALA A 164 -2.68 9.68 -0.88
C ALA A 164 -4.20 9.79 -0.71
N LEU A 165 -4.70 10.96 -0.27
CA LEU A 165 -6.15 11.20 -0.13
C LEU A 165 -6.89 11.04 -1.47
N ALA A 166 -6.32 11.53 -2.57
CA ALA A 166 -6.88 11.32 -3.90
C ALA A 166 -6.95 9.84 -4.30
N LEU A 167 -5.92 9.05 -3.96
CA LEU A 167 -5.95 7.60 -4.16
C LEU A 167 -6.95 6.90 -3.24
N CYS A 168 -7.09 7.30 -1.98
CA CYS A 168 -8.12 6.80 -1.08
C CYS A 168 -9.52 6.98 -1.68
N VAL A 169 -9.81 8.16 -2.24
CA VAL A 169 -11.09 8.41 -2.92
C VAL A 169 -11.26 7.53 -4.16
N ALA A 170 -10.25 7.45 -5.02
CA ALA A 170 -10.29 6.63 -6.24
C ALA A 170 -10.48 5.14 -5.92
N ASN A 171 -9.77 4.63 -4.91
CA ASN A 171 -9.83 3.24 -4.48
C ASN A 171 -11.13 2.92 -3.74
N ARG A 172 -11.68 3.85 -2.95
CA ARG A 172 -13.03 3.72 -2.38
C ARG A 172 -14.07 3.53 -3.47
N THR A 173 -14.04 4.37 -4.50
CA THR A 173 -14.95 4.25 -5.65
C THR A 173 -14.75 2.93 -6.37
N ARG A 174 -13.50 2.54 -6.66
CA ARG A 174 -13.18 1.26 -7.32
C ARG A 174 -13.63 0.04 -6.52
N ALA A 175 -13.52 0.10 -5.19
CA ALA A 175 -13.94 -0.95 -4.27
C ALA A 175 -15.46 -0.98 -4.05
N ASN A 176 -16.24 -0.08 -4.67
CA ASN A 176 -17.68 0.10 -4.46
C ASN A 176 -18.06 0.31 -2.99
N CYS A 177 -17.20 0.99 -2.23
CA CYS A 177 -17.48 1.33 -0.84
C CYS A 177 -18.35 2.61 -0.77
N ASP A 178 -19.42 2.55 0.00
CA ASP A 178 -20.32 3.69 0.25
C ASP A 178 -19.55 4.85 0.92
N PRO A 179 -19.55 6.07 0.34
CA PRO A 179 -18.93 7.26 0.95
C PRO A 179 -19.45 7.61 2.34
N LEU A 180 -20.68 7.22 2.68
CA LEU A 180 -21.21 7.40 4.03
C LEU A 180 -20.53 6.44 5.01
N ARG A 181 -20.14 5.25 4.56
CA ARG A 181 -19.47 4.24 5.40
C ARG A 181 -17.96 4.37 5.42
N VAL A 182 -17.37 4.90 4.35
CA VAL A 182 -15.93 5.11 4.22
C VAL A 182 -15.64 6.57 3.90
N ALA A 183 -15.29 7.32 4.94
CA ALA A 183 -14.88 8.71 4.83
C ALA A 183 -13.38 8.82 4.51
N VAL A 184 -13.00 9.93 3.88
CA VAL A 184 -11.59 10.29 3.63
C VAL A 184 -11.37 11.66 4.25
N GLN A 185 -10.35 11.79 5.08
CA GLN A 185 -10.05 12.98 5.86
C GLN A 185 -8.57 13.35 5.75
N GLY A 186 -8.30 14.59 5.40
CA GLY A 186 -6.96 15.15 5.51
C GLY A 186 -6.67 15.55 6.94
N LEU A 187 -5.57 15.04 7.52
CA LEU A 187 -5.13 15.44 8.86
C LEU A 187 -3.63 15.23 9.02
N ASP A 188 -2.93 16.27 9.49
CA ASP A 188 -1.58 16.14 10.02
C ASP A 188 -1.65 15.68 11.47
N LEU A 189 -1.00 14.56 11.80
CA LEU A 189 -0.95 14.03 13.15
C LEU A 189 -0.23 14.98 14.12
N TRP A 190 0.67 15.85 13.64
CA TRP A 190 1.35 16.85 14.47
C TRP A 190 0.52 18.11 14.73
N ASP A 191 -0.65 18.25 14.10
CA ASP A 191 -1.57 19.34 14.41
C ASP A 191 -2.01 19.25 15.88
N ALA A 192 -2.00 20.39 16.58
CA ALA A 192 -2.41 20.46 17.99
C ALA A 192 -3.88 20.04 18.20
N THR A 193 -4.70 20.18 17.17
CA THR A 193 -6.11 19.82 17.15
C THR A 193 -6.36 18.40 16.62
N ALA A 194 -5.33 17.63 16.29
CA ALA A 194 -5.46 16.31 15.68
C ALA A 194 -6.35 15.36 16.48
N ALA A 195 -6.19 15.31 17.81
CA ALA A 195 -7.04 14.49 18.67
C ALA A 195 -8.52 14.87 18.58
N THR A 196 -8.82 16.18 18.55
CA THR A 196 -10.18 16.70 18.40
C THR A 196 -10.75 16.39 17.02
N GLN A 197 -9.94 16.53 15.97
CA GLN A 197 -10.35 16.27 14.59
C GLN A 197 -10.57 14.78 14.29
N LEU A 198 -9.81 13.88 14.92
CA LEU A 198 -10.04 12.44 14.84
C LEU A 198 -11.34 12.02 15.54
N GLY A 199 -11.73 12.78 16.58
CA GLY A 199 -12.89 12.46 17.39
C GLY A 199 -12.77 11.10 18.06
N THR A 200 -13.90 10.42 18.21
CA THR A 200 -13.96 9.13 18.92
C THR A 200 -13.97 7.94 17.97
N TYR A 201 -13.15 6.94 18.27
CA TYR A 201 -13.06 5.67 17.52
C TYR A 201 -12.98 4.45 18.45
N ASP A 202 -13.36 3.30 17.89
CA ASP A 202 -13.40 2.02 18.58
C ASP A 202 -12.17 1.16 18.26
N LEU A 203 -11.63 1.32 17.06
CA LEU A 203 -10.40 0.69 16.57
C LEU A 203 -9.57 1.71 15.78
N LEU A 204 -8.27 1.73 16.04
CA LEU A 204 -7.29 2.44 15.22
C LEU A 204 -6.39 1.43 14.53
N VAL A 205 -6.16 1.62 13.24
CA VAL A 205 -5.15 0.87 12.48
C VAL A 205 -4.17 1.87 11.87
N CYS A 206 -2.91 1.51 11.77
CA CYS A 206 -1.90 2.38 11.18
C CYS A 206 -0.72 1.58 10.67
N ASN A 207 -0.32 1.85 9.43
CA ASN A 207 1.01 1.53 8.94
C ASN A 207 1.80 2.85 8.82
N PRO A 208 2.47 3.30 9.90
CA PRO A 208 3.15 4.58 9.90
C PRO A 208 4.48 4.50 9.13
N PRO A 209 5.03 5.63 8.66
CA PRO A 209 6.44 5.68 8.28
C PRO A 209 7.32 5.30 9.48
N TYR A 210 8.26 4.37 9.29
CA TYR A 210 9.06 3.80 10.39
C TYR A 210 10.55 3.62 10.07
N ILE A 211 10.98 3.93 8.85
CA ILE A 211 12.38 3.75 8.43
C ILE A 211 13.22 4.91 9.00
N ALA A 212 14.38 4.63 9.58
CA ALA A 212 15.28 5.70 10.04
C ALA A 212 15.80 6.52 8.85
N ALA A 213 16.04 7.82 9.06
CA ALA A 213 16.47 8.74 8.02
C ALA A 213 17.76 8.29 7.32
N GLU A 214 18.68 7.65 8.06
CA GLU A 214 19.97 7.12 7.62
C GLU A 214 19.82 5.80 6.84
N GLU A 215 18.83 4.97 7.20
CA GLU A 215 18.55 3.69 6.53
C GLU A 215 17.93 3.90 5.14
N HIS A 216 17.26 5.02 4.91
CA HIS A 216 16.68 5.34 3.60
C HIS A 216 17.69 5.30 2.46
N ALA A 217 18.96 5.67 2.71
CA ALA A 217 20.02 5.60 1.71
C ALA A 217 20.40 4.17 1.32
N THR A 218 19.99 3.17 2.09
CA THR A 218 20.27 1.74 1.84
C THR A 218 19.10 0.98 1.21
N LEU A 219 17.94 1.62 1.07
CA LEU A 219 16.78 1.02 0.42
C LEU A 219 17.04 0.74 -1.07
N ASP A 220 16.35 -0.27 -1.58
CA ASP A 220 16.34 -0.60 -2.99
C ASP A 220 16.01 0.64 -3.84
N VAL A 221 16.66 0.73 -5.01
CA VAL A 221 16.50 1.88 -5.92
C VAL A 221 15.03 2.05 -6.32
N SER A 222 14.32 0.96 -6.56
CA SER A 222 12.89 0.97 -6.92
C SER A 222 12.01 1.58 -5.83
N VAL A 223 12.37 1.45 -4.56
CA VAL A 223 11.67 2.06 -3.43
C VAL A 223 12.11 3.52 -3.29
N ARG A 224 13.41 3.75 -3.13
CA ARG A 224 13.98 5.08 -2.85
C ARG A 224 13.71 6.11 -3.96
N ALA A 225 13.65 5.68 -5.22
CA ALA A 225 13.51 6.58 -6.36
C ALA A 225 12.05 6.84 -6.75
N TYR A 226 11.10 5.99 -6.34
CA TYR A 226 9.71 6.07 -6.81
C TYR A 226 8.68 6.24 -5.70
N GLU A 227 8.99 5.89 -4.46
CA GLU A 227 8.08 6.06 -3.33
C GLU A 227 8.43 7.30 -2.49
N SER A 228 7.42 7.89 -1.87
CA SER A 228 7.54 9.10 -1.09
C SER A 228 8.42 8.86 0.13
N ARG A 229 9.50 9.63 0.26
CA ARG A 229 10.33 9.61 1.47
C ARG A 229 9.49 9.85 2.73
N ALA A 230 8.46 10.70 2.66
CA ALA A 230 7.59 10.98 3.81
C ALA A 230 6.70 9.79 4.21
N ALA A 231 6.38 8.89 3.27
CA ALA A 231 5.65 7.65 3.56
C ALA A 231 6.55 6.53 4.11
N LEU A 232 7.88 6.68 3.97
CA LEU A 232 8.87 5.68 4.39
C LEU A 232 9.56 6.06 5.70
N VAL A 233 10.02 7.30 5.79
CA VAL A 233 10.89 7.78 6.87
C VAL A 233 10.07 8.26 8.05
N GLY A 234 10.19 7.56 9.18
CA GLY A 234 9.44 7.82 10.40
C GLY A 234 10.03 8.87 11.32
N THR A 235 11.11 9.54 10.89
CA THR A 235 11.95 10.31 11.81
C THR A 235 12.64 11.53 11.26
N THR A 236 12.99 12.41 12.19
CA THR A 236 14.03 13.42 11.99
C THR A 236 15.45 12.81 12.06
N PRO A 237 16.46 13.39 11.38
CA PRO A 237 17.83 12.86 11.42
C PRO A 237 18.37 12.68 12.85
N ASN A 238 19.15 11.61 13.08
CA ASN A 238 19.74 11.24 14.38
C ASN A 238 18.74 10.81 15.47
N THR A 239 17.58 10.27 15.10
CA THR A 239 16.61 9.67 16.04
C THR A 239 16.40 8.18 15.76
N ASP A 240 15.63 7.50 16.59
CA ASP A 240 15.57 6.03 16.68
C ASP A 240 14.51 5.33 15.82
N GLY A 241 13.87 6.06 14.91
CA GLY A 241 12.80 5.53 14.05
C GLY A 241 11.37 5.72 14.61
N LEU A 242 11.22 6.19 15.86
CA LEU A 242 9.98 5.96 16.62
C LEU A 242 9.04 7.16 16.78
N ASP A 243 9.23 8.27 16.06
CA ASP A 243 8.47 9.51 16.30
C ASP A 243 6.96 9.36 16.05
N TYR A 244 6.58 8.67 14.97
CA TYR A 244 5.17 8.33 14.73
C TYR A 244 4.57 7.49 15.86
N TYR A 245 5.29 6.50 16.38
CA TYR A 245 4.78 5.65 17.46
C TYR A 245 4.60 6.43 18.77
N ARG A 246 5.54 7.35 19.09
CA ARG A 246 5.38 8.25 20.24
C ARG A 246 4.16 9.14 20.06
N ARG A 247 3.99 9.72 18.86
CA ARG A 247 2.84 10.57 18.57
C ARG A 247 1.51 9.81 18.64
N LEU A 248 1.47 8.60 18.10
CA LEU A 248 0.31 7.72 18.19
C LEU A 248 -0.02 7.36 19.64
N ALA A 249 0.99 7.10 20.48
CA ALA A 249 0.78 6.83 21.91
C ALA A 249 0.16 8.03 22.66
N GLU A 250 0.43 9.26 22.24
CA GLU A 250 -0.21 10.47 22.78
C GLU A 250 -1.67 10.62 22.32
N LEU A 251 -1.95 10.31 21.05
CA LEU A 251 -3.28 10.46 20.46
C LEU A 251 -4.24 9.36 20.92
N LEU A 252 -3.74 8.13 21.10
CA LEU A 252 -4.52 6.93 21.39
C LEU A 252 -5.48 7.10 22.59
N PRO A 253 -5.06 7.59 23.77
CA PRO A 253 -5.96 7.74 24.91
C PRO A 253 -7.08 8.77 24.70
N GLN A 254 -6.87 9.76 23.82
CA GLN A 254 -7.75 10.93 23.70
C GLN A 254 -8.99 10.67 22.85
N GLY A 255 -8.84 9.90 21.76
CA GLY A 255 -9.95 9.54 20.87
C GLY A 255 -10.67 8.24 21.27
N ARG A 256 -10.36 7.68 22.44
CA ARG A 256 -10.88 6.38 22.86
C ARG A 256 -12.37 6.44 23.19
N ALA A 257 -13.18 5.70 22.44
CA ALA A 257 -14.56 5.44 22.83
C ALA A 257 -14.64 4.71 24.19
N GLN A 258 -15.43 5.26 25.11
CA GLN A 258 -15.63 4.77 26.49
C GLN A 258 -16.74 3.71 26.61
N GLY A 259 -17.15 3.09 25.50
CA GLY A 259 -18.24 2.11 25.45
C GLY A 259 -17.79 0.66 25.74
N PRO A 260 -18.75 -0.27 25.87
CA PRO A 260 -18.47 -1.70 26.02
C PRO A 260 -17.66 -2.22 24.83
N ARG A 261 -16.65 -3.06 25.11
CA ARG A 261 -15.76 -3.66 24.12
C ARG A 261 -15.69 -5.16 24.26
N ASP A 262 -15.41 -5.79 23.13
CA ASP A 262 -14.90 -7.15 23.12
C ASP A 262 -13.44 -7.13 23.63
N PRO A 263 -13.12 -7.75 24.77
CA PRO A 263 -11.75 -7.80 25.28
C PRO A 263 -10.81 -8.62 24.39
N ALA A 264 -11.34 -9.41 23.45
CA ALA A 264 -10.56 -10.18 22.49
C ALA A 264 -10.10 -9.35 21.27
N LEU A 265 -10.56 -8.10 21.13
CA LEU A 265 -10.17 -7.23 20.02
C LEU A 265 -9.20 -6.14 20.48
N PRO A 266 -8.16 -5.84 19.67
CA PRO A 266 -7.26 -4.74 19.96
C PRO A 266 -7.99 -3.41 19.90
N TYR A 267 -7.48 -2.44 20.65
CA TYR A 267 -7.86 -1.05 20.47
C TYR A 267 -7.11 -0.39 19.32
N ALA A 268 -5.85 -0.79 19.12
CA ALA A 268 -4.97 -0.24 18.13
C ALA A 268 -4.14 -1.36 17.51
N VAL A 269 -3.99 -1.37 16.19
CA VAL A 269 -3.09 -2.24 15.45
C VAL A 269 -2.11 -1.35 14.70
N LEU A 270 -0.83 -1.43 15.09
CA LEU A 270 0.23 -0.63 14.51
C LEU A 270 1.20 -1.58 13.81
N GLU A 271 1.45 -1.36 12.51
CA GLU A 271 2.52 -2.07 11.81
C GLU A 271 3.87 -1.54 12.31
N ALA A 272 4.77 -2.46 12.63
CA ALA A 272 6.14 -2.14 13.02
C ALA A 272 7.10 -3.19 12.49
N THR A 273 8.25 -2.74 11.97
CA THR A 273 9.36 -3.63 11.62
C THR A 273 10.51 -3.39 12.59
N CYS A 274 10.99 -4.45 13.26
CA CYS A 274 12.21 -4.37 14.05
C CYS A 274 13.41 -4.70 13.17
N SER A 275 14.21 -3.71 12.78
CA SER A 275 15.60 -3.94 12.40
C SER A 275 16.39 -4.33 13.66
N PRO A 276 17.23 -5.38 13.64
CA PRO A 276 18.08 -5.68 14.79
C PRO A 276 19.01 -4.49 15.08
N PRO A 277 19.15 -4.04 16.35
CA PRO A 277 20.00 -2.91 16.67
C PRO A 277 21.47 -3.22 16.33
N ARG A 278 22.18 -2.26 15.72
CA ARG A 278 23.59 -2.45 15.34
C ARG A 278 24.52 -2.62 16.55
N ARG A 279 24.19 -2.07 17.74
CA ARG A 279 24.84 -2.33 19.05
C ARG A 279 23.92 -1.91 20.21
N GLY A 280 23.83 -2.72 21.27
CA GLY A 280 23.11 -2.40 22.53
C GLY A 280 22.14 -3.50 22.99
N PRO A 281 21.74 -3.55 24.27
CA PRO A 281 20.77 -4.53 24.73
C PRO A 281 19.42 -4.30 24.05
N MET A 282 18.82 -5.39 23.62
CA MET A 282 17.53 -5.45 22.94
C MET A 282 16.46 -4.77 23.81
N ARG A 283 15.92 -3.64 23.35
CA ARG A 283 14.71 -3.05 23.93
C ARG A 283 13.50 -3.58 23.15
N LEU A 284 12.67 -4.38 23.83
CA LEU A 284 11.26 -4.66 23.50
C LEU A 284 10.49 -3.34 23.25
N ALA A 285 9.32 -3.23 22.60
CA ALA A 285 8.33 -4.11 21.97
C ALA A 285 7.33 -3.16 21.24
N MET A 286 6.51 -3.54 20.25
CA MET A 286 5.32 -4.40 20.39
C MET A 286 4.77 -4.76 19.01
N ASN A 287 4.53 -6.06 18.78
CA ASN A 287 3.37 -6.47 18.00
C ASN A 287 2.16 -6.18 18.88
N VAL A 288 1.28 -5.27 18.50
CA VAL A 288 -0.02 -5.15 19.18
C VAL A 288 -1.01 -6.03 18.42
N TRP A 289 -1.29 -7.20 19.00
CA TRP A 289 -2.43 -8.04 18.65
C TRP A 289 -3.66 -7.58 19.42
#